data_AF-A0A960K5Z8-F1
#
_entry.id   AF-A0A960K5Z8-F1
#
_cell.length_a   1.000
_cell.length_b   1.000
_cell.length_c   1.000
_cell.angle_alpha   90.00
_cell.angle_beta   90.00
_cell.angle_gamma   90.00
#
_symmetry.space_group_name_H-M   'P 1'
#
loop_
_entity.id
_entity.type
_entity.pdbx_description
1 polymer ?
#
loop_
_entity_poly.entity_id
_entity_poly.type
_entity_poly.pdbx_seq_one_letter_code
_entity_poly.pdbx_strand_id
1 'polypeptide(L)'
;MDGIEYRGGSLFIGDVAAARIADAVGTPTYVYSAEGIRHAFGRLERAFGPLGIRAHYAVKACGNLHVCRLLRKAGAGMDVVSGGELE
;
A
#
# COMPACT_ATOMS: atom_id res chain seq x y z
N MET A 1 -4.80 2.36 -11.56
CA MET A 1 -4.34 2.17 -10.17
C MET A 1 -4.92 0.85 -9.74
N ASP A 2 -4.11 -0.17 -9.48
CA ASP A 2 -4.65 -1.50 -9.23
C ASP A 2 -5.51 -1.48 -7.95
N GLY A 3 -6.73 -2.01 -8.07
CA GLY A 3 -7.73 -1.99 -7.03
C GLY A 3 -8.38 -0.63 -6.73
N ILE A 4 -8.28 0.38 -7.61
CA ILE A 4 -9.08 1.62 -7.51
C ILE A 4 -9.65 1.97 -8.89
N GLU A 5 -10.96 1.91 -9.03
CA GLU A 5 -11.63 2.09 -10.32
C GLU A 5 -13.09 2.56 -10.20
N TYR A 6 -13.62 3.11 -11.29
CA TYR A 6 -15.04 3.42 -11.40
C TYR A 6 -15.80 2.24 -12.03
N ARG A 7 -16.88 1.80 -11.39
CA ARG A 7 -17.83 0.81 -11.93
C ARG A 7 -19.22 1.44 -11.96
N GLY A 8 -19.79 1.64 -13.16
CA GLY A 8 -21.12 2.23 -13.30
C GLY A 8 -21.29 3.60 -12.64
N GLY A 9 -20.28 4.46 -12.71
CA GLY A 9 -20.30 5.81 -12.11
C GLY A 9 -19.98 5.86 -10.61
N SER A 10 -19.84 4.71 -9.95
CA SER A 10 -19.43 4.65 -8.53
C SER A 10 -17.93 4.32 -8.40
N LEU A 11 -17.22 4.98 -7.48
CA LEU A 11 -15.82 4.69 -7.18
C LEU A 11 -15.72 3.46 -6.27
N PHE A 12 -14.85 2.50 -6.61
CA PHE A 12 -14.55 1.30 -5.84
C PHE A 12 -13.07 1.27 -5.42
N ILE A 13 -12.84 0.78 -4.19
CA ILE A 13 -11.52 0.36 -3.72
C ILE A 13 -11.59 -1.15 -3.46
N GLY A 14 -10.89 -1.94 -4.28
CA GLY A 14 -11.13 -3.36 -4.43
C GLY A 14 -12.58 -3.61 -4.83
N ASP A 15 -13.29 -4.46 -4.09
CA ASP A 15 -14.71 -4.75 -4.33
C ASP A 15 -15.68 -3.95 -3.45
N VAL A 16 -15.18 -2.92 -2.75
CA VAL A 16 -15.98 -2.09 -1.86
C VAL A 16 -16.18 -0.71 -2.45
N ALA A 17 -17.43 -0.28 -2.59
CA ALA A 17 -17.76 1.08 -3.02
C ALA A 17 -17.24 2.09 -1.98
N ALA A 18 -16.57 3.14 -2.44
CA ALA A 18 -16.00 4.19 -1.59
C ALA A 18 -17.06 4.84 -0.69
N ALA A 19 -18.27 5.05 -1.21
CA ALA A 19 -19.41 5.56 -0.43
C ALA A 19 -19.75 4.68 0.77
N ARG A 20 -19.74 3.36 0.61
CA ARG A 20 -20.00 2.41 1.71
C ARG A 20 -18.93 2.47 2.79
N ILE A 21 -17.67 2.74 2.41
CA ILE A 21 -16.60 2.95 3.38
C ILE A 21 -16.87 4.25 4.15
N ALA A 22 -17.16 5.35 3.44
CA ALA A 22 -17.47 6.64 4.05
C ALA A 22 -18.66 6.57 5.02
N ASP A 23 -19.74 5.86 4.67
CA ASP A 23 -20.89 5.66 5.54
C ASP A 23 -20.54 4.86 6.80
N ALA A 24 -19.66 3.87 6.68
CA ALA A 24 -19.31 2.97 7.77
C ALA A 24 -18.30 3.58 8.77
N VAL A 25 -17.36 4.41 8.31
CA VAL A 25 -16.27 4.94 9.16
C VAL A 25 -16.25 6.47 9.27
N GLY A 26 -17.12 7.18 8.55
CA GLY A 26 -17.16 8.63 8.51
C GLY A 26 -16.10 9.27 7.63
N THR A 27 -16.18 10.60 7.51
CA THR A 27 -15.24 11.43 6.71
C THR A 27 -14.69 12.60 7.53
N PRO A 28 -13.42 13.01 7.34
CA PRO A 28 -12.47 12.50 6.33
C PRO A 28 -11.86 11.15 6.71
N THR A 29 -11.60 10.30 5.71
CA THR A 29 -10.96 8.99 5.90
C THR A 29 -9.97 8.69 4.78
N TYR A 30 -8.81 8.12 5.13
CA TYR A 30 -7.82 7.64 4.16
C TYR A 30 -8.08 6.16 3.86
N VAL A 31 -8.09 5.81 2.57
CA VAL A 31 -8.27 4.42 2.11
C VAL A 31 -7.09 4.04 1.23
N TYR A 32 -6.48 2.89 1.52
CA TYR A 32 -5.35 2.35 0.77
C TYR A 32 -5.74 1.05 0.07
N SER A 33 -5.37 0.89 -1.20
CA SER A 33 -5.50 -0.38 -1.93
C SER A 33 -4.32 -1.30 -1.60
N ALA A 34 -4.58 -2.38 -0.86
CA ALA A 34 -3.56 -3.39 -0.57
C ALA A 34 -3.05 -4.09 -1.85
N GLU A 35 -3.93 -4.29 -2.83
CA GLU A 35 -3.56 -4.81 -4.15
C GLU A 35 -2.63 -3.85 -4.88
N GLY A 36 -2.97 -2.57 -4.92
CA GLY A 36 -2.14 -1.52 -5.53
C GLY A 36 -0.73 -1.46 -4.91
N ILE A 37 -0.65 -1.53 -3.58
CA ILE A 37 0.65 -1.55 -2.86
C ILE A 37 1.46 -2.79 -3.25
N ARG A 38 0.86 -3.99 -3.24
CA ARG A 38 1.57 -5.23 -3.62
C ARG A 38 2.00 -5.21 -5.09
N HIS A 39 1.17 -4.71 -5.98
CA HIS A 39 1.50 -4.65 -7.40
C HIS A 39 2.66 -3.67 -7.66
N ALA A 40 2.63 -2.49 -7.04
CA ALA A 40 3.72 -1.53 -7.11
C ALA A 40 5.05 -2.12 -6.63
N PHE A 41 5.04 -2.81 -5.47
CA PHE A 41 6.23 -3.50 -4.97
C PHE A 41 6.68 -4.63 -5.91
N GLY A 42 5.76 -5.48 -6.35
CA GLY A 42 6.07 -6.59 -7.25
C GLY A 42 6.63 -6.14 -8.61
N ARG A 43 6.27 -4.95 -9.09
CA ARG A 43 6.89 -4.36 -10.28
C ARG A 43 8.37 -4.03 -10.06
N LEU A 44 8.74 -3.51 -8.89
CA LEU A 44 10.14 -3.24 -8.54
C LEU A 44 10.92 -4.56 -8.43
N GLU A 45 10.38 -5.54 -7.72
CA GLU A 45 11.03 -6.85 -7.57
C GLU A 45 11.24 -7.54 -8.92
N ARG A 46 10.27 -7.49 -9.85
CA ARG A 46 10.45 -8.06 -11.18
C ARG A 46 11.50 -7.33 -12.02
N ALA A 47 11.56 -6.00 -11.90
CA ALA A 47 12.49 -5.20 -12.69
C ALA A 47 13.94 -5.34 -12.20
N PHE A 48 14.15 -5.38 -10.88
CA PHE A 48 15.48 -5.36 -10.26
C PHE A 48 15.94 -6.72 -9.72
N GLY A 49 15.03 -7.71 -9.62
CA GLY A 49 15.32 -9.05 -9.14
C GLY A 49 16.50 -9.75 -9.84
N PRO A 50 16.65 -9.68 -11.18
CA PRO A 50 17.80 -10.26 -11.88
C PRO A 50 19.17 -9.68 -11.45
N LEU A 51 19.18 -8.49 -10.84
CA LEU A 51 20.40 -7.84 -10.34
C LEU A 51 20.73 -8.22 -8.89
N GLY A 52 19.88 -9.05 -8.23
CA GLY A 52 20.05 -9.42 -6.83
C GLY A 52 19.84 -8.25 -5.85
N ILE A 53 19.19 -7.18 -6.28
CA ILE A 53 18.88 -6.01 -5.45
C ILE A 53 17.62 -6.30 -4.64
N ARG A 54 17.62 -5.92 -3.35
CA ARG A 54 16.43 -5.94 -2.50
C ARG A 54 15.84 -4.54 -2.39
N ALA A 55 14.53 -4.40 -2.60
CA ALA A 55 13.85 -3.13 -2.37
C ALA A 55 13.59 -2.89 -0.86
N HIS A 56 13.90 -1.68 -0.40
CA HIS A 56 13.62 -1.20 0.95
C HIS A 56 12.58 -0.07 0.88
N TYR A 57 11.47 -0.25 1.59
CA TYR A 57 10.41 0.76 1.64
C TYR A 57 10.77 1.90 2.59
N ALA A 58 10.75 3.13 2.08
CA ALA A 58 10.96 4.34 2.87
C ALA A 58 9.75 4.59 3.79
N VAL A 59 9.88 4.28 5.09
CA VAL A 59 8.77 4.34 6.06
C VAL A 59 8.17 5.74 6.17
N LYS A 60 9.00 6.77 6.04
CA LYS A 60 8.61 8.19 5.95
C LYS A 60 7.49 8.49 4.93
N ALA A 61 7.30 7.67 3.91
CA ALA A 61 6.23 7.86 2.91
C ALA A 61 4.84 7.56 3.50
N CYS A 62 4.73 6.53 4.34
CA CYS A 62 3.54 6.20 5.11
C CYS A 62 3.93 5.16 6.17
N GLY A 63 4.08 5.61 7.42
CA GLY A 63 4.46 4.78 8.57
C GLY A 63 3.30 3.96 9.17
N ASN A 64 2.19 3.79 8.45
CA ASN A 64 1.08 2.99 8.95
C ASN A 64 1.52 1.53 9.11
N LEU A 65 1.37 0.97 10.31
CA LEU A 65 1.85 -0.37 10.63
C LEU A 65 1.25 -1.47 9.75
N HIS A 66 0.01 -1.30 9.25
CA HIS A 66 -0.59 -2.28 8.35
C HIS A 66 0.02 -2.23 6.94
N VAL A 67 0.39 -1.05 6.45
CA VAL A 67 1.13 -0.87 5.18
C VAL A 67 2.54 -1.47 5.30
N CYS A 68 3.27 -1.15 6.38
CA CYS A 68 4.60 -1.72 6.60
C CYS A 68 4.55 -3.25 6.72
N ARG A 69 3.58 -3.80 7.45
CA ARG A 69 3.37 -5.26 7.55
C ARG A 69 3.02 -5.89 6.21
N LEU A 70 2.22 -5.22 5.38
CA LEU A 70 1.85 -5.68 4.05
C LEU A 70 3.09 -5.83 3.15
N LEU A 71 3.94 -4.80 3.11
CA LEU A 71 5.18 -4.78 2.33
C LEU A 71 6.22 -5.77 2.87
N ARG A 72 6.38 -5.86 4.19
CA ARG A 72 7.24 -6.87 4.82
C ARG A 72 6.82 -8.30 4.44
N LYS A 73 5.52 -8.59 4.46
CA LYS A 73 4.99 -9.90 4.02
C LYS A 73 5.23 -10.17 2.53
N ALA A 74 5.34 -9.12 1.71
CA ALA A 74 5.66 -9.24 0.30
C ALA A 74 7.18 -9.42 0.04
N GLY A 75 8.04 -9.21 1.04
CA GLY A 75 9.50 -9.40 0.94
C GLY A 75 10.31 -8.10 1.03
N ALA A 76 9.66 -6.94 1.21
CA ALA A 76 10.36 -5.66 1.29
C ALA A 76 11.18 -5.54 2.59
N GLY A 77 12.37 -4.94 2.49
CA GLY A 77 13.04 -4.33 3.64
C GLY A 77 12.37 -3.01 4.05
N MET A 78 12.79 -2.43 5.17
CA MET A 78 12.34 -1.10 5.64
C MET A 78 13.55 -0.16 5.72
N ASP A 79 13.40 1.03 5.16
CA ASP A 79 14.31 2.17 5.32
C ASP A 79 13.70 3.14 6.33
N VAL A 80 14.35 3.27 7.49
CA VAL A 80 13.88 4.04 8.65
C VAL A 80 14.84 5.20 8.93
N VAL A 81 14.31 6.34 9.35
CA VAL A 81 15.07 7.58 9.60
C VAL A 81 14.87 8.15 11.00
N SER A 82 14.12 7.48 11.86
CA SER A 82 13.96 7.86 13.26
C SER A 82 13.79 6.64 14.17
N GLY A 83 14.04 6.80 15.48
CA GLY A 83 13.79 5.74 16.46
C GLY A 83 12.34 5.26 16.48
N GLY A 84 11.38 6.18 16.31
CA GLY A 84 9.95 5.83 16.28
C GLY A 84 9.51 5.05 15.03
N GLU A 85 10.31 5.05 13.95
CA GLU A 85 10.05 4.17 12.79
C GLU A 85 10.68 2.78 12.97
N LEU A 86 11.62 2.63 13.91
CA LEU A 86 12.33 1.38 14.20
C LEU A 86 11.59 0.51 15.23
N GLU A 87 10.94 1.14 16.21
CA GLU A 87 10.14 0.48 17.28
C GLU A 87 8.85 -0.17 16.76
#